data_AF-A0A8J2VY03-F1
#
_entry.id   AF-A0A8J2VY03-F1
#
_cell.length_a   1.000
_cell.length_b   1.000
_cell.length_c   1.000
_cell.angle_alpha   90.00
_cell.angle_beta   90.00
_cell.angle_gamma   90.00
#
_symmetry.space_group_name_H-M   'P 1'
#
loop_
_entity.id
_entity.type
_entity.pdbx_description
1 polymer ?
#
loop_
_entity_poly.entity_id
_entity_poly.type
_entity_poly.pdbx_seq_one_letter_code
_entity_poly.pdbx_strand_id
1 'polypeptide(L)'
;MNLLSVEQWRPPFDLGLAFNRTTWRKIFSYSSHYCMFDDSSWSYSMWNLFGNFPKGYVTMVRFMTPRVLNSKEIVYSERKFNEYVDGFNTLNVFCKNVKAVFLFGPEGVVGRVHKCPQKDDGGWNDMRDKLLCLDPLMSTTTE
;
A
#
# COMPACT_ATOMS: atom_id res chain seq x y z
N MET A 1 2.18 24.28 -1.82
CA MET A 1 3.05 23.14 -1.47
C MET A 1 2.28 21.87 -1.79
N ASN A 2 2.89 20.90 -2.47
CA ASN A 2 2.23 19.64 -2.80
C ASN A 2 2.19 18.77 -1.54
N LEU A 3 0.99 18.45 -1.05
CA LEU A 3 0.80 17.61 0.13
C LEU A 3 0.74 16.12 -0.23
N LEU A 4 0.62 15.82 -1.53
CA LEU A 4 0.53 14.47 -2.09
C LEU A 4 1.72 14.18 -3.01
N SER A 5 2.19 12.93 -3.00
CA SER A 5 3.12 12.36 -3.98
C SER A 5 2.51 11.15 -4.69
N VAL A 6 3.00 10.89 -5.91
CA VAL A 6 2.61 9.70 -6.70
C VAL A 6 3.83 8.80 -6.84
N GLU A 7 3.73 7.58 -6.32
CA GLU A 7 4.85 6.64 -6.24
C GLU A 7 4.39 5.22 -6.55
N GLN A 8 5.32 4.31 -6.84
CA GLN A 8 4.99 2.89 -6.92
C GLN A 8 4.62 2.34 -5.53
N TRP A 9 3.52 1.59 -5.46
CA TRP A 9 3.13 0.88 -4.25
C TRP A 9 4.08 -0.30 -3.98
N ARG A 10 4.53 -0.42 -2.73
CA ARG A 10 5.31 -1.53 -2.17
C ARG A 10 5.30 -1.46 -0.63
N PRO A 11 5.59 -2.55 0.08
CA PRO A 11 5.95 -2.47 1.50
C PRO A 11 7.08 -1.45 1.77
N PRO A 12 7.02 -0.72 2.89
CA PRO A 12 6.06 -0.80 3.99
C PRO A 12 4.87 0.17 3.82
N PHE A 13 4.42 0.47 2.60
CA PHE A 13 3.26 1.35 2.38
C PHE A 13 1.94 0.58 2.48
N ASP A 14 1.79 -0.18 3.55
CA ASP A 14 0.69 -1.12 3.77
C ASP A 14 -0.32 -0.64 4.84
N LEU A 15 -0.06 0.53 5.43
CA LEU A 15 -0.96 1.20 6.37
C LEU A 15 -1.93 2.15 5.66
N GLY A 16 -3.23 1.99 5.93
CA GLY A 16 -4.26 2.92 5.47
C GLY A 16 -4.51 2.91 3.97
N LEU A 17 -4.54 1.72 3.36
CA LEU A 17 -4.81 1.57 1.93
C LEU A 17 -6.29 1.74 1.59
N ALA A 18 -6.54 2.42 0.48
CA ALA A 18 -7.86 2.56 -0.12
C ALA A 18 -7.80 2.13 -1.59
N PHE A 19 -8.70 1.24 -1.98
CA PHE A 19 -8.88 0.82 -3.36
C PHE A 19 -10.26 1.22 -3.84
N ASN A 20 -10.36 1.72 -5.07
CA ASN A 20 -11.66 1.84 -5.72
C ASN A 20 -12.12 0.45 -6.23
N ARG A 21 -13.42 0.31 -6.54
CA ARG A 21 -14.02 -0.96 -6.99
C ARG A 21 -13.31 -1.55 -8.20
N THR A 22 -12.93 -0.73 -9.18
CA THR A 22 -12.27 -1.18 -10.40
C THR A 22 -10.88 -1.76 -10.12
N THR A 23 -10.09 -1.06 -9.29
CA THR A 23 -8.79 -1.52 -8.83
C THR A 23 -8.94 -2.82 -8.05
N TRP A 24 -9.88 -2.89 -7.10
CA TRP A 24 -10.13 -4.11 -6.33
C TRP A 24 -10.50 -5.31 -7.22
N ARG A 25 -11.39 -5.13 -8.20
CA ARG A 25 -11.73 -6.18 -9.17
C ARG A 25 -10.53 -6.67 -9.96
N LYS A 26 -9.63 -5.77 -10.35
CA LYS A 26 -8.39 -6.13 -11.04
C LYS A 26 -7.42 -6.87 -10.12
N ILE A 27 -7.31 -6.49 -8.84
CA ILE A 27 -6.52 -7.25 -7.86
C ILE A 27 -7.10 -8.65 -7.73
N PHE A 28 -8.42 -8.75 -7.55
CA PHE A 28 -9.11 -10.01 -7.41
C PHE A 28 -8.96 -10.92 -8.63
N SER A 29 -8.86 -10.40 -9.86
CA SER A 29 -8.62 -11.24 -11.05
C SER A 29 -7.21 -11.85 -11.12
N TYR A 30 -6.28 -11.44 -10.26
CA TYR A 30 -4.92 -12.01 -10.14
C TYR A 30 -4.69 -12.70 -8.79
N SER A 31 -5.74 -12.89 -7.99
CA SER A 31 -5.67 -13.44 -6.63
C SER A 31 -5.00 -14.82 -6.55
N SER A 32 -5.03 -15.62 -7.61
CA SER A 32 -4.30 -16.90 -7.66
C SER A 32 -2.79 -16.70 -7.49
N HIS A 33 -2.20 -15.65 -8.06
CA HIS A 33 -0.79 -15.32 -7.87
C HIS A 33 -0.49 -14.93 -6.42
N TYR A 34 -1.42 -14.23 -5.77
CA TYR A 34 -1.29 -13.88 -4.36
C TYR A 34 -1.34 -15.13 -3.47
N CYS A 35 -2.34 -16.00 -3.65
CA CYS A 35 -2.52 -17.18 -2.81
C CYS A 35 -1.41 -18.22 -2.98
N MET A 36 -0.77 -18.28 -4.16
CA MET A 36 0.27 -19.27 -4.47
C MET A 36 1.69 -18.82 -4.10
N PHE A 37 1.90 -17.52 -3.88
CA PHE A 37 3.20 -16.99 -3.50
C PHE A 37 3.57 -17.42 -2.08
N ASP A 38 4.81 -17.88 -1.88
CA ASP A 38 5.27 -18.38 -0.60
C ASP A 38 5.70 -17.23 0.33
N ASP A 39 4.76 -16.37 0.71
CA ASP A 39 5.04 -15.29 1.65
C ASP A 39 3.84 -15.06 2.58
N SER A 40 4.08 -15.23 3.87
CA SER A 40 3.05 -15.05 4.90
C SER A 40 2.64 -13.58 5.10
N SER A 41 3.42 -12.62 4.61
CA SER A 41 3.06 -11.21 4.63
C SER A 41 2.14 -10.87 3.47
N TRP A 42 0.93 -10.44 3.81
CA TRP A 42 -0.04 -9.98 2.82
C TRP A 42 0.50 -8.85 1.94
N SER A 43 1.34 -7.97 2.47
CA SER A 43 1.82 -6.81 1.72
C SER A 43 2.92 -7.17 0.71
N TYR A 44 3.77 -8.16 1.02
CA TYR A 44 4.73 -8.70 0.06
C TYR A 44 4.04 -9.57 -1.00
N SER A 45 3.09 -10.42 -0.62
CA SER A 45 2.25 -11.18 -1.55
C SER A 45 1.46 -10.27 -2.51
N MET A 46 0.92 -9.15 -2.01
CA MET A 46 0.26 -8.14 -2.85
C MET A 46 1.25 -7.44 -3.80
N TRP A 47 2.48 -7.18 -3.36
CA TRP A 47 3.50 -6.52 -4.19
C TRP A 47 3.92 -7.43 -5.34
N ASN A 48 4.11 -8.73 -5.06
CA ASN A 48 4.33 -9.73 -6.10
C ASN A 48 3.14 -9.81 -7.07
N LEU A 49 1.90 -9.85 -6.58
CA LEU A 49 0.70 -9.80 -7.44
C LEU A 49 0.73 -8.58 -8.39
N PHE A 50 1.11 -7.39 -7.91
CA PHE A 50 1.23 -6.19 -8.76
C PHE A 50 2.34 -6.32 -9.81
N GLY A 51 3.40 -7.09 -9.53
CA GLY A 51 4.41 -7.48 -10.51
C GLY A 51 3.85 -8.25 -11.71
N ASN A 52 2.71 -8.93 -11.54
CA ASN A 52 2.03 -9.69 -12.59
C ASN A 52 1.06 -8.83 -13.43
N PHE A 53 0.87 -7.55 -13.09
CA PHE A 53 0.06 -6.65 -13.91
C PHE A 53 0.78 -6.28 -15.23
N PRO A 54 0.08 -5.81 -16.27
CA PRO A 54 0.70 -5.44 -17.54
C PRO A 54 1.84 -4.42 -17.46
N LYS A 55 1.84 -3.55 -16.43
CA LYS A 55 2.92 -2.58 -16.18
C LYS A 55 4.01 -3.12 -15.24
N GLY A 56 3.77 -4.25 -14.58
CA GLY A 56 4.63 -4.79 -13.51
C GLY A 56 4.59 -4.01 -12.20
N TYR A 57 3.68 -3.04 -12.05
CA TYR A 57 3.51 -2.27 -10.82
C TYR A 57 2.14 -1.56 -10.76
N VAL A 58 1.82 -1.08 -9.56
CA VAL A 58 0.69 -0.17 -9.29
C VAL A 58 1.22 1.14 -8.73
N THR A 59 0.64 2.25 -9.16
CA THR A 59 0.91 3.59 -8.60
C THR A 59 -0.06 3.90 -7.46
N MET A 60 0.46 4.44 -6.38
CA MET A 60 -0.24 4.93 -5.21
C MET A 60 -0.15 6.46 -5.18
N VAL A 61 -1.21 7.10 -4.70
CA VAL A 61 -1.16 8.47 -4.20
C VAL A 61 -0.99 8.41 -2.69
N ARG A 62 0.01 9.09 -2.14
CA ARG A 62 0.24 9.18 -0.69
C ARG A 62 0.36 10.62 -0.24
N PHE A 63 0.13 10.86 1.04
CA PHE A 63 0.49 12.13 1.67
C PHE A 63 2.00 12.16 1.99
N MET A 64 2.59 13.35 1.89
CA MET A 64 3.98 13.59 2.29
C MET A 64 4.16 13.32 3.79
N THR A 65 3.22 13.77 4.62
CA THR A 65 3.09 13.35 6.03
C THR A 65 2.02 12.28 6.19
N PRO A 66 2.28 11.19 6.93
CA PRO A 66 1.28 10.15 7.13
C PRO A 66 0.06 10.66 7.88
N ARG A 67 -1.12 10.21 7.47
CA ARG A 67 -2.40 10.48 8.17
C ARG A 67 -2.84 9.33 9.06
N VAL A 68 -2.31 8.15 8.79
CA VAL A 68 -2.48 6.95 9.60
C VAL A 68 -1.12 6.62 10.18
N LEU A 69 -1.06 6.45 11.50
CA LEU A 69 0.17 6.17 12.22
C LEU A 69 0.10 4.79 12.85
N ASN A 70 1.23 4.08 12.84
CA ASN A 70 1.36 2.83 13.60
C ASN A 70 1.72 3.16 15.04
N SER A 71 0.78 2.95 15.96
CA SER A 71 0.98 3.24 17.38
C SER A 71 2.13 2.44 17.99
N LYS A 72 2.39 1.21 17.52
CA LYS A 72 3.52 0.40 18.02
C LYS A 72 4.85 1.08 17.71
N GLU A 73 5.02 1.63 16.51
CA GLU A 73 6.27 2.30 16.15
C GLU A 73 6.54 3.56 16.98
N ILE A 74 5.47 4.23 17.41
CA ILE A 74 5.54 5.46 18.20
C ILE A 74 5.84 5.15 19.67
N VAL A 75 5.10 4.19 20.26
CA VAL A 75 5.23 3.87 21.69
C VAL A 75 6.62 3.34 22.04
N TYR A 76 7.24 2.59 21.14
CA TYR A 76 8.57 2.00 21.37
C TYR A 76 9.73 2.88 20.89
N SER A 77 9.47 4.06 20.30
CA SER A 77 10.54 4.93 19.77
C SER A 77 10.18 6.41 19.85
N GLU A 78 10.70 7.07 20.89
CA GLU A 78 10.63 8.53 21.03
C GLU A 78 11.24 9.25 19.82
N ARG A 79 12.29 8.67 19.22
CA ARG A 79 12.88 9.19 17.97
C ARG A 79 11.86 9.21 16.84
N LYS A 80 11.15 8.11 16.58
CA LYS A 80 10.12 8.06 15.53
C LYS A 80 8.96 9.02 15.83
N PHE A 81 8.58 9.16 17.10
CA PHE A 81 7.57 10.13 17.49
C PHE A 81 7.99 11.57 17.13
N ASN A 82 9.22 11.96 17.51
CA ASN A 82 9.75 13.29 17.20
C ASN A 82 9.87 13.53 15.70
N GLU A 83 10.33 12.53 14.92
CA GLU A 83 10.36 12.59 13.45
C GLU A 83 8.97 12.90 12.85
N TYR A 84 7.89 12.28 13.37
CA TYR A 84 6.53 12.60 12.93
C TYR A 84 6.10 14.01 13.31
N VAL A 85 6.35 14.42 14.56
CA VAL A 85 5.99 15.76 15.07
C VAL A 85 6.70 16.85 14.26
N ASP A 86 8.00 16.69 14.00
CA ASP A 86 8.79 17.63 13.20
C ASP A 86 8.26 17.72 11.77
N GLY A 87 7.88 16.58 11.16
CA GLY A 87 7.27 16.56 9.84
C GLY A 87 5.92 17.29 9.81
N PHE A 88 5.07 17.07 10.81
CA PHE A 88 3.78 17.75 10.92
C PHE A 88 3.91 19.27 11.10
N ASN A 89 4.88 19.71 11.91
CA ASN A 89 5.17 21.12 12.13
C ASN A 89 5.73 21.78 10.87
N THR A 90 6.73 21.16 10.23
CA THR A 90 7.38 21.67 9.01
C THR A 90 6.40 21.87 7.87
N LEU A 91 5.48 20.92 7.68
CA LEU A 91 4.49 20.95 6.60
C LEU A 91 3.18 21.67 6.99
N ASN A 92 3.13 22.28 8.18
CA ASN A 92 1.96 22.95 8.78
C ASN A 92 0.66 22.18 8.55
N VAL A 93 0.70 20.89 8.89
CA VAL A 93 -0.27 19.89 8.47
C VAL A 93 -1.65 20.08 9.13
N PHE A 94 -1.68 20.84 10.23
CA PHE A 94 -2.85 21.26 10.99
C PHE A 94 -3.12 22.77 10.81
N CYS A 95 -3.26 23.21 9.56
CA CYS A 95 -3.65 24.59 9.27
C CYS A 95 -4.95 24.95 10.01
N LYS A 96 -4.93 26.05 10.78
CA LYS A 96 -6.13 26.61 11.46
C LYS A 96 -7.26 26.94 10.47
N ASN A 97 -6.93 27.16 9.20
CA ASN A 97 -7.88 27.40 8.11
C ASN A 97 -7.55 26.46 6.94
N VAL A 98 -8.35 25.42 6.73
CA VAL A 98 -8.25 24.55 5.56
C VAL A 98 -9.11 25.14 4.45
N LYS A 99 -8.53 25.92 3.55
CA LYS A 99 -9.14 26.07 2.22
C LYS A 99 -8.99 24.73 1.51
N ALA A 100 -9.97 24.29 0.73
CA ALA A 100 -9.84 23.14 -0.17
C ALA A 100 -8.81 23.49 -1.25
N VAL A 101 -7.53 23.50 -0.87
CA VAL A 101 -6.40 23.73 -1.76
C VAL A 101 -6.28 22.45 -2.58
N PHE A 102 -6.11 22.61 -3.89
CA PHE A 102 -5.70 21.53 -4.77
C PHE A 102 -4.49 20.82 -4.14
N LEU A 103 -4.72 19.65 -3.54
CA LEU A 103 -3.71 18.87 -2.83
C LEU A 103 -2.58 18.41 -3.77
N PHE A 104 -2.86 18.47 -5.07
CA PHE A 104 -1.94 18.43 -6.18
C PHE A 104 -1.65 19.85 -6.66
N GLY A 105 -0.39 20.28 -6.65
CA GLY A 105 0.06 21.27 -7.61
C GLY A 105 0.11 20.64 -9.02
N PRO A 106 0.13 21.45 -10.09
CA PRO A 106 0.20 20.97 -11.47
C PRO A 106 1.44 20.09 -11.76
N GLU A 107 2.45 20.15 -10.89
CA GLU A 107 3.76 19.49 -11.01
C GLU A 107 3.93 18.30 -10.04
N GLY A 108 2.89 17.48 -9.85
CA GLY A 108 2.98 16.32 -8.97
C GLY A 108 4.21 15.45 -9.28
N VAL A 109 5.12 15.31 -8.31
CA VAL A 109 6.36 14.54 -8.51
C VAL A 109 6.02 13.06 -8.57
N VAL A 110 6.16 12.47 -9.76
CA VAL A 110 6.02 11.03 -9.99
C VAL A 110 7.37 10.38 -9.70
N GLY A 111 7.53 9.80 -8.52
CA GLY A 111 8.70 9.00 -8.19
C GLY A 111 8.68 7.69 -8.98
N ARG A 112 9.38 7.64 -10.12
CA ARG A 112 9.54 6.41 -10.93
C ARG A 112 10.69 5.54 -10.42
N VAL A 113 10.66 5.14 -9.16
CA VAL A 113 11.61 4.13 -8.67
C VAL A 113 10.99 2.77 -8.88
N HIS A 114 11.33 2.12 -10.00
CA HIS A 114 10.93 0.74 -10.24
C HIS A 114 11.75 -0.17 -9.33
N LYS A 115 11.11 -0.70 -8.28
CA LYS A 115 11.66 -1.82 -7.51
C LYS A 115 10.94 -3.09 -7.92
N CYS A 116 11.70 -4.10 -8.31
CA CYS A 116 11.17 -5.44 -8.50
C CYS A 116 10.66 -5.97 -7.15
N PRO A 117 9.58 -6.77 -7.15
CA PRO A 117 9.16 -7.50 -5.96
C PRO A 117 10.34 -8.27 -5.35
N GLN A 118 10.41 -8.29 -4.02
CA GLN A 118 11.41 -9.10 -3.31
C GLN A 118 11.17 -10.60 -3.56
N LYS A 119 12.24 -11.38 -3.35
CA LYS A 119 12.14 -12.83 -3.23
C LYS A 119 11.27 -13.17 -2.01
N ASP A 120 10.52 -14.27 -2.09
CA ASP A 120 9.71 -14.81 -1.00
C ASP A 120 10.46 -14.87 0.34
N ASP A 121 9.80 -14.43 1.43
CA ASP A 121 10.27 -14.61 2.80
C ASP A 121 9.77 -15.95 3.41
N GLY A 122 8.92 -16.70 2.70
CA GLY A 122 8.42 -18.00 3.10
C GLY A 122 7.21 -17.97 4.05
N GLY A 123 6.88 -19.17 4.55
CA GLY A 123 5.86 -19.35 5.59
C GLY A 123 4.43 -19.51 5.06
N TRP A 124 4.25 -19.69 3.74
CA TRP A 124 2.94 -19.87 3.11
C TRP A 124 2.88 -21.11 2.19
N ASN A 125 3.76 -22.09 2.44
CA ASN A 125 3.86 -23.30 1.61
C ASN A 125 2.87 -24.41 1.96
N ASP A 126 2.10 -24.30 3.04
CA ASP A 126 1.08 -25.30 3.35
C ASP A 126 -0.05 -25.25 2.30
N MET A 127 -0.32 -26.38 1.67
CA MET A 127 -1.34 -26.45 0.62
C MET A 127 -2.73 -26.08 1.15
N ARG A 128 -3.02 -26.30 2.44
CA ARG A 128 -4.31 -25.98 3.04
C ARG A 128 -4.53 -24.47 3.09
N ASP A 129 -3.48 -23.68 3.35
CA ASP A 129 -3.54 -22.21 3.34
C ASP A 129 -3.81 -21.69 1.93
N LYS A 130 -3.12 -22.27 0.94
CA LYS A 130 -3.32 -21.93 -0.48
C LYS A 130 -4.74 -22.26 -0.94
N LEU A 131 -5.26 -23.44 -0.60
CA LEU A 131 -6.62 -23.85 -0.95
C LEU A 131 -7.67 -22.98 -0.26
N LEU A 132 -7.50 -22.69 1.03
CA LEU A 132 -8.40 -21.81 1.78
C LEU A 132 -8.42 -20.39 1.22
N CYS A 133 -7.26 -19.85 0.83
CA CYS A 133 -7.16 -18.53 0.19
C CYS A 133 -7.89 -18.46 -1.15
N LEU A 134 -7.92 -19.55 -1.91
CA LEU A 134 -8.59 -19.63 -3.22
C LEU A 134 -10.09 -19.89 -3.12
N ASP A 135 -10.61 -20.33 -1.98
CA ASP A 135 -12.02 -20.69 -1.79
C ASP A 135 -13.00 -19.58 -2.19
N PRO A 136 -12.79 -18.29 -1.84
CA PRO A 136 -13.65 -17.19 -2.29
C PRO A 136 -13.65 -16.98 -3.82
N LEU A 137 -12.68 -17.55 -4.55
CA LEU A 137 -12.63 -17.50 -6.02
C LEU A 137 -13.43 -18.63 -6.66
N MET A 138 -13.60 -19.74 -5.94
CA MET A 138 -14.24 -20.96 -6.43
C MET A 138 -15.72 -21.02 -6.03
N SER A 139 -16.11 -20.29 -4.98
CA SER A 139 -17.49 -20.12 -4.59
C SER A 139 -18.22 -19.24 -5.61
N THR A 140 -18.76 -19.87 -6.65
CA THR A 140 -19.78 -19.28 -7.52
C THR A 140 -21.09 -19.21 -6.74
N THR A 141 -21.20 -18.36 -5.73
CA THR A 141 -22.52 -17.90 -5.28
C THR A 141 -23.00 -16.87 -6.30
N THR A 142 -23.69 -17.38 -7.32
CA THR A 142 -24.81 -16.70 -7.95
C THR A 142 -25.75 -16.20 -6.86
N GLU A 143 -25.73 -14.91 -6.60
CA GLU A 143 -26.91 -14.16 -6.16
C GLU A 143 -27.57 -13.51 -7.39
#